data_AF-A0A2N2R9A6-F1
#
_entry.id   AF-A0A2N2R9A6-F1
#
_cell.length_a   1.000
_cell.length_b   1.000
_cell.length_c   1.000
_cell.angle_alpha   90.00
_cell.angle_beta   90.00
_cell.angle_gamma   90.00
#
_symmetry.space_group_name_H-M   'P 1'
#
loop_
_entity.id
_entity.type
_entity.pdbx_description
1 polymer ?
#
loop_
_entity_poly.entity_id
_entity_poly.type
_entity_poly.pdbx_seq_one_letter_code
_entity_poly.pdbx_strand_id
1 'polypeptide(L)'
;MSVLLAIAQTFLRVNIFSALKILWRKVMFRKMLLAVLLSGVCFGALADMQSDRKAFIQKLINKGVFQKVETPGNLPHLWVKPPFYILDFDTKSKFVNVVYAYYITQDPKYNIVVLYDSQTGKAVGKYAEVYGGLKLN
;
A
#
# COMPACT_ATOMS: atom_id res chain seq x y z
N MET A 1 -28.18 20.20 -62.86
CA MET A 1 -27.25 20.82 -61.89
C MET A 1 -27.25 20.15 -60.50
N SER A 2 -27.92 19.00 -60.32
CA SER A 2 -28.20 18.44 -58.99
C SER A 2 -27.34 17.23 -58.59
N VAL A 3 -26.72 16.54 -59.55
CA VAL A 3 -25.94 15.31 -59.30
C VAL A 3 -24.54 15.62 -58.75
N LEU A 4 -23.89 16.67 -59.26
CA LEU A 4 -22.56 17.11 -58.78
C LEU A 4 -22.57 17.62 -57.33
N LEU A 5 -23.67 18.27 -56.91
CA LEU A 5 -23.81 18.79 -55.53
C LEU A 5 -24.00 17.64 -54.52
N ALA A 6 -24.74 16.58 -54.90
CA ALA A 6 -24.95 15.40 -54.07
C ALA A 6 -23.66 14.58 -53.88
N ILE A 7 -22.84 14.45 -54.93
CA ILE A 7 -21.54 13.76 -54.86
C ILE A 7 -20.55 14.53 -53.96
N ALA A 8 -20.51 15.86 -54.07
CA ALA A 8 -19.67 16.71 -53.22
C ALA A 8 -20.05 16.65 -51.73
N GLN A 9 -21.35 16.64 -51.40
CA GLN A 9 -21.82 16.50 -50.01
C GLN A 9 -21.50 15.14 -49.40
N THR A 10 -21.48 14.07 -50.20
CA THR A 10 -21.15 12.72 -49.74
C THR A 10 -19.65 12.57 -49.51
N PHE A 11 -18.82 13.13 -50.39
CA PHE A 11 -17.35 13.15 -50.22
C PHE A 11 -16.91 13.95 -48.99
N LEU A 12 -17.54 15.10 -48.73
CA LEU A 12 -17.25 15.91 -47.53
C LEU A 12 -17.58 15.17 -46.24
N ARG A 13 -18.72 14.46 -46.22
CA ARG A 13 -19.15 13.64 -45.06
C ARG A 13 -18.17 12.52 -44.77
N VAL A 14 -17.78 11.73 -45.77
CA VAL A 14 -16.86 10.58 -45.54
C VAL A 14 -15.53 11.03 -44.95
N ASN A 15 -14.95 12.12 -45.47
CA ASN A 15 -13.63 12.61 -45.05
C ASN A 15 -13.62 13.13 -43.59
N ILE A 16 -14.69 13.81 -43.18
CA ILE A 16 -14.88 14.30 -41.79
C ILE A 16 -15.02 13.14 -40.80
N PHE A 17 -15.78 12.09 -41.14
CA PHE A 17 -15.96 10.93 -40.27
C PHE A 17 -14.65 10.15 -40.07
N SER A 18 -13.81 10.02 -41.10
CA SER A 18 -12.48 9.41 -40.97
C SER A 18 -11.52 10.25 -40.12
N ALA A 19 -11.50 11.57 -40.30
CA ALA A 19 -10.67 12.47 -39.49
C ALA A 19 -11.10 12.45 -38.01
N LEU A 20 -12.41 12.40 -37.74
CA LEU A 20 -12.95 12.34 -36.39
C LEU A 20 -12.61 11.03 -35.68
N LYS A 21 -12.63 9.88 -36.39
CA LYS A 21 -12.19 8.58 -35.86
C LYS A 21 -10.70 8.56 -35.51
N ILE A 22 -9.85 9.16 -36.35
CA ILE A 22 -8.41 9.24 -36.11
C ILE A 22 -8.11 10.13 -34.89
N LEU A 23 -8.82 11.26 -34.77
CA LEU A 23 -8.70 12.15 -33.63
C LEU A 23 -9.18 11.48 -32.34
N TRP A 24 -10.32 10.77 -32.39
CA TRP A 24 -10.82 9.98 -31.25
C TRP A 24 -9.85 8.89 -30.81
N ARG A 25 -9.25 8.17 -31.77
CA ARG A 25 -8.20 7.18 -31.50
C ARG A 25 -6.99 7.82 -30.83
N LYS A 26 -6.50 8.97 -31.30
CA LYS A 26 -5.37 9.69 -30.68
C LYS A 26 -5.68 10.17 -29.26
N VAL A 27 -6.90 10.69 -29.03
CA VAL A 27 -7.33 11.15 -27.70
C VAL A 27 -7.48 9.97 -26.73
N MET A 28 -8.10 8.86 -27.16
CA MET A 28 -8.20 7.64 -26.37
C MET A 28 -6.81 7.04 -26.06
N PHE A 29 -5.91 6.99 -27.04
CA PHE A 29 -4.57 6.44 -26.85
C PHE A 29 -3.74 7.28 -25.87
N ARG A 30 -3.85 8.62 -25.91
CA ARG A 30 -3.21 9.51 -24.92
C ARG A 30 -3.76 9.30 -23.51
N LYS A 31 -5.08 9.17 -23.35
CA LYS A 31 -5.70 8.88 -22.04
C LYS A 31 -5.29 7.51 -21.50
N MET A 32 -5.20 6.50 -22.36
CA MET A 32 -4.77 5.15 -22.00
C MET A 32 -3.28 5.10 -21.63
N LEU A 33 -2.41 5.82 -22.34
CA LEU A 33 -0.98 5.94 -22.01
C LEU A 33 -0.76 6.63 -20.66
N LEU A 34 -1.53 7.69 -20.35
CA LEU A 34 -1.48 8.35 -19.05
C LEU A 34 -1.90 7.43 -17.90
N ALA A 35 -2.94 6.61 -18.10
CA ALA A 35 -3.40 5.66 -17.09
C ALA A 35 -2.35 4.57 -16.79
N VAL A 36 -1.64 4.07 -17.82
CA VAL A 36 -0.56 3.09 -17.64
C VAL A 36 0.64 3.70 -16.91
N LEU A 37 1.03 4.93 -17.25
CA LEU A 37 2.16 5.62 -16.60
C LEU A 37 1.87 5.94 -15.12
N LEU A 38 0.64 6.32 -14.78
CA LEU A 38 0.24 6.55 -13.38
C LEU A 38 0.28 5.27 -12.54
N SER A 39 -0.05 4.12 -13.12
CA SER A 39 -0.04 2.85 -12.39
C SER A 39 1.37 2.35 -12.03
N GLY A 40 2.36 2.52 -12.92
CA GLY A 40 3.73 2.02 -12.70
C GLY A 40 4.49 2.73 -11.57
N VAL A 41 4.24 4.02 -11.36
CA VAL A 41 4.89 4.81 -10.29
C VAL A 41 4.39 4.39 -8.90
N CYS A 42 3.11 4.01 -8.78
CA CYS A 42 2.53 3.58 -7.51
C CYS A 42 3.07 2.23 -7.01
N PHE A 43 3.40 1.30 -7.92
CA PHE A 43 3.96 0.00 -7.52
C PHE A 43 5.38 0.11 -6.99
N GLY A 44 6.22 0.99 -7.55
CA GLY A 44 7.58 1.24 -7.06
C GLY A 44 7.59 1.82 -5.64
N ALA A 45 6.79 2.88 -5.42
CA ALA A 45 6.71 3.54 -4.12
C ALA A 45 6.25 2.60 -2.99
N LEU A 46 5.31 1.68 -3.26
CA LEU A 46 4.87 0.70 -2.27
C LEU A 46 5.96 -0.32 -1.92
N ALA A 47 6.73 -0.79 -2.91
CA ALA A 47 7.83 -1.72 -2.69
C ALA A 47 8.94 -1.09 -1.82
N ASP A 48 9.28 0.17 -2.10
CA ASP A 48 10.27 0.92 -1.33
C ASP A 48 9.81 1.11 0.13
N MET A 49 8.56 1.49 0.35
CA MET A 49 8.00 1.64 1.70
C MET A 49 7.98 0.33 2.49
N GLN A 50 7.67 -0.81 1.85
CA GLN A 50 7.71 -2.12 2.53
C GLN A 50 9.13 -2.56 2.87
N SER A 51 10.10 -2.25 1.99
CA SER A 51 11.51 -2.49 2.24
C SER A 51 11.99 -1.71 3.47
N ASP A 52 11.65 -0.42 3.56
CA ASP A 52 12.03 0.44 4.68
C ASP A 52 11.42 -0.02 6.00
N ARG A 53 10.13 -0.38 5.99
CA ARG A 53 9.45 -0.94 7.16
C ARG A 53 10.13 -2.22 7.63
N LYS A 54 10.44 -3.14 6.71
CA LYS A 54 11.16 -4.38 7.03
C LYS A 54 12.55 -4.11 7.62
N ALA A 55 13.31 -3.19 7.02
CA ALA A 55 14.63 -2.80 7.50
C ALA A 55 14.57 -2.17 8.90
N PHE A 56 13.56 -1.35 9.17
CA PHE A 56 13.33 -0.77 10.49
C PHE A 56 12.99 -1.83 11.55
N ILE A 57 12.10 -2.78 11.22
CA ILE A 57 11.78 -3.91 12.11
C ILE A 57 13.04 -4.72 12.42
N GLN A 58 13.86 -5.03 11.39
CA GLN A 58 15.11 -5.73 11.58
C GLN A 58 16.10 -4.95 12.45
N LYS A 59 16.17 -3.63 12.31
CA LYS A 59 16.98 -2.76 13.17
C LYS A 59 16.55 -2.84 14.63
N LEU A 60 15.25 -2.89 14.93
CA LEU A 60 14.74 -3.04 16.29
C LEU A 60 15.01 -4.44 16.87
N ILE A 61 14.99 -5.48 16.03
CA ILE A 61 15.42 -6.83 16.42
C ILE A 61 16.91 -6.84 16.77
N ASN A 62 17.75 -6.28 15.90
CA ASN A 62 19.21 -6.23 16.08
C ASN A 62 19.60 -5.41 17.31
N LYS A 63 18.84 -4.34 17.62
CA LYS A 63 19.02 -3.53 18.84
C LYS A 63 18.49 -4.20 20.11
N GLY A 64 17.85 -5.37 20.01
CA GLY A 64 17.31 -6.09 21.15
C GLY A 64 16.06 -5.44 21.76
N VAL A 65 15.36 -4.56 21.03
CA VAL A 65 14.04 -4.04 21.43
C VAL A 65 12.96 -5.07 21.15
N PHE A 66 13.06 -5.74 20.00
CA PHE A 66 12.23 -6.88 19.63
C PHE A 66 13.06 -8.15 19.60
N GLN A 67 12.43 -9.30 19.83
CA GLN A 67 13.04 -10.61 19.61
C GLN A 67 12.77 -11.09 18.18
N LYS A 68 11.49 -11.12 17.80
CA LYS A 68 11.01 -11.63 16.52
C LYS A 68 9.59 -11.14 16.25
N VAL A 69 9.15 -11.29 15.00
CA VAL A 69 7.74 -11.23 14.63
C VAL A 69 7.40 -12.50 13.89
N GLU A 70 6.31 -13.16 14.29
CA GLU A 70 5.83 -14.39 13.68
C GLU A 70 4.32 -14.31 13.44
N THR A 71 3.78 -15.11 12.53
CA THR A 71 2.35 -15.10 12.18
C THR A 71 1.77 -16.50 12.36
N PRO A 72 1.59 -16.98 13.61
CA PRO A 72 0.96 -18.27 13.85
C PRO A 72 -0.52 -18.16 13.51
N GLY A 73 -0.90 -18.67 12.34
CA GLY A 73 -2.25 -18.55 11.81
C GLY A 73 -2.53 -17.15 11.25
N ASN A 74 -3.48 -16.44 11.85
CA ASN A 74 -4.11 -15.26 11.23
C ASN A 74 -3.69 -13.90 11.81
N LEU A 75 -2.87 -13.85 12.88
CA LEU A 75 -2.48 -12.59 13.50
C LEU A 75 -0.95 -12.52 13.68
N PRO A 76 -0.32 -11.39 13.35
CA PRO A 76 1.07 -11.14 13.71
C PRO A 76 1.27 -11.07 15.23
N HIS A 77 2.23 -11.84 15.71
CA HIS A 77 2.72 -11.88 17.08
C HIS A 77 4.08 -11.20 17.16
N LEU A 78 4.13 -10.04 17.82
CA LEU A 78 5.34 -9.28 18.09
C LEU A 78 5.90 -9.66 19.47
N TRP A 79 7.11 -10.20 19.49
CA TRP A 79 7.79 -10.55 20.73
C TRP A 79 8.71 -9.40 21.17
N VAL A 80 8.38 -8.75 22.28
CA VAL A 80 9.12 -7.59 22.81
C VAL A 80 10.10 -8.00 23.91
N LYS A 81 11.23 -7.30 23.99
CA LYS A 81 12.30 -7.53 24.98
C LYS A 81 12.31 -6.43 26.07
N PRO A 82 13.03 -6.61 27.19
CA PRO A 82 13.09 -5.64 28.27
C PRO A 82 13.29 -4.16 27.86
N PRO A 83 14.14 -3.82 26.86
CA PRO A 83 14.31 -2.44 26.40
C PRO A 83 13.03 -1.79 25.83
N PHE A 84 12.02 -2.58 25.43
CA PHE A 84 10.74 -2.03 25.00
C PHE A 84 10.01 -1.32 26.16
N TYR A 85 10.08 -1.85 27.38
CA TYR A 85 9.30 -1.35 28.51
C TYR A 85 9.78 0.01 29.03
N ILE A 86 11.07 0.32 28.84
CA ILE A 86 11.68 1.59 29.27
C ILE A 86 11.41 2.76 28.31
N LEU A 87 10.94 2.49 27.10
CA LEU A 87 10.59 3.54 26.12
C LEU A 87 9.36 4.33 26.60
N ASP A 88 9.23 5.58 26.19
CA ASP A 88 7.97 6.30 26.37
C ASP A 88 6.85 5.68 25.51
N PHE A 89 5.60 5.95 25.88
CA PHE A 89 4.44 5.34 25.24
C PHE A 89 4.30 5.72 23.75
N ASP A 90 4.64 6.95 23.38
CA ASP A 90 4.57 7.41 22.00
C ASP A 90 5.59 6.68 21.12
N THR A 91 6.83 6.53 21.61
CA THR A 91 7.86 5.74 20.93
C THR A 91 7.44 4.27 20.78
N LYS A 92 6.88 3.66 21.84
CA LYS A 92 6.32 2.29 21.75
C LYS A 92 5.27 2.19 20.65
N SER A 93 4.30 3.13 20.65
CA SER A 93 3.22 3.15 19.67
C SER A 93 3.74 3.31 18.24
N LYS A 94 4.70 4.21 18.00
CA LYS A 94 5.34 4.40 16.70
C LYS A 94 6.06 3.15 16.21
N PHE A 95 6.81 2.47 17.08
CA PHE A 95 7.52 1.26 16.70
C PHE A 95 6.57 0.13 16.33
N VAL A 96 5.51 -0.06 17.12
CA VAL A 96 4.52 -1.11 16.87
C VAL A 96 3.65 -0.77 15.65
N ASN A 97 3.38 0.52 15.39
CA ASN A 97 2.70 0.95 14.17
C ASN A 97 3.47 0.53 12.91
N VAL A 98 4.80 0.68 12.90
CA VAL A 98 5.60 0.22 11.75
C VAL A 98 5.44 -1.29 11.50
N VAL A 99 5.39 -2.09 12.57
CA VAL A 99 5.10 -3.53 12.47
C VAL A 99 3.71 -3.75 11.89
N TYR A 100 2.68 -3.13 12.47
CA TYR A 100 1.31 -3.21 11.98
C TYR A 100 1.20 -2.85 10.50
N ALA A 101 1.76 -1.70 10.10
CA ALA A 101 1.72 -1.20 8.74
C ALA A 101 2.41 -2.15 7.75
N TYR A 102 3.48 -2.83 8.16
CA TYR A 102 4.15 -3.85 7.34
C TYR A 102 3.24 -5.05 7.08
N TYR A 103 2.59 -5.58 8.12
CA TYR A 103 1.77 -6.79 7.99
C TYR A 103 0.40 -6.52 7.34
N ILE A 104 -0.29 -5.43 7.69
CA ILE A 104 -1.59 -5.10 7.08
C ILE A 104 -1.49 -4.86 5.56
N THR A 105 -0.33 -4.39 5.09
CA THR A 105 -0.10 -4.21 3.65
C THR A 105 0.08 -5.54 2.91
N GLN A 106 0.52 -6.59 3.60
CA GLN A 106 0.70 -7.93 3.01
C GLN A 106 -0.63 -8.69 2.97
N ASP A 107 -1.37 -8.68 4.07
CA ASP A 107 -2.70 -9.28 4.15
C ASP A 107 -3.62 -8.37 4.99
N PRO A 108 -4.74 -7.88 4.41
CA PRO A 108 -5.75 -7.12 5.14
C PRO A 108 -6.32 -7.81 6.38
N LYS A 109 -6.18 -9.13 6.52
CA LYS A 109 -6.56 -9.90 7.72
C LYS A 109 -5.66 -9.61 8.91
N TYR A 110 -4.45 -9.08 8.70
CA TYR A 110 -3.50 -8.72 9.77
C TYR A 110 -3.82 -7.36 10.40
N ASN A 111 -5.09 -7.15 10.74
CA ASN A 111 -5.62 -5.91 11.29
C ASN A 111 -5.34 -5.69 12.79
N ILE A 112 -4.71 -6.67 13.44
CA ILE A 112 -4.30 -6.60 14.85
C ILE A 112 -2.90 -7.22 14.98
N VAL A 113 -2.00 -6.55 15.71
CA VAL A 113 -0.72 -7.13 16.16
C VAL A 113 -0.85 -7.45 17.64
N VAL A 114 -0.56 -8.70 18.04
CA VAL A 114 -0.55 -9.12 19.45
C VAL A 114 0.87 -9.03 19.99
N LEU A 115 1.06 -8.43 21.15
CA LEU A 115 2.37 -8.26 21.77
C LEU A 115 2.58 -9.30 22.86
N TYR A 116 3.71 -10.00 22.80
CA TYR A 116 4.13 -10.98 23.78
C TYR A 116 5.45 -10.53 24.44
N ASP A 117 5.55 -10.71 25.74
CA ASP A 117 6.81 -10.59 26.45
C ASP A 117 7.72 -11.79 26.13
N SER A 118 8.94 -11.50 25.68
CA SER A 118 9.93 -12.53 25.31
C SER A 118 10.41 -13.41 26.46
N GLN A 119 10.35 -12.94 27.70
CA GLN A 119 10.88 -13.67 28.85
C GLN A 119 9.83 -14.61 29.43
N THR A 120 8.57 -14.20 29.43
CA THR A 120 7.46 -14.89 30.10
C THR A 120 6.49 -15.56 29.14
N GLY A 121 6.50 -15.17 27.85
CA GLY A 121 5.53 -15.65 26.85
C GLY A 121 4.11 -15.14 27.06
N LYS A 122 3.90 -14.19 27.98
CA LYS A 122 2.57 -13.63 28.26
C LYS A 122 2.22 -12.54 27.26
N ALA A 123 0.94 -12.45 26.91
CA ALA A 123 0.42 -11.34 26.12
C ALA A 123 0.42 -10.05 26.97
N VAL A 124 1.15 -9.04 26.52
CA VAL A 124 1.33 -7.76 27.21
C VAL A 124 0.58 -6.60 26.53
N GLY A 125 -0.05 -6.86 25.40
CA GLY A 125 -0.84 -5.85 24.72
C GLY A 125 -1.22 -6.23 23.31
N LYS A 126 -1.83 -5.25 22.63
CA LYS A 126 -2.23 -5.35 21.23
C LYS A 126 -2.16 -3.99 20.57
N TYR A 127 -1.97 -3.99 19.25
CA TYR A 127 -2.06 -2.80 18.43
C TYR A 127 -3.08 -3.02 17.33
N ALA A 128 -3.97 -2.04 17.16
CA ALA A 128 -4.88 -1.97 16.03
C ALA A 128 -5.24 -0.50 15.78
N GLU A 129 -4.99 -0.03 14.56
CA GLU A 129 -5.24 1.37 14.19
C GLU A 129 -6.71 1.75 14.40
N VAL A 130 -7.64 0.87 14.00
CA VAL A 130 -9.09 1.06 14.14
C VAL A 130 -9.55 1.19 15.60
N TYR A 131 -8.77 0.68 16.56
CA TYR A 131 -9.11 0.71 18.00
C TYR A 131 -8.32 1.75 18.79
N GLY A 132 -7.68 2.71 18.11
CA GLY A 132 -6.91 3.80 18.75
C GLY A 132 -5.43 3.49 18.97
N GLY A 133 -4.88 2.50 18.27
CA GLY A 133 -3.45 2.17 18.29
C GLY A 133 -3.05 1.19 19.39
N LEU A 134 -1.93 1.47 20.07
CA LEU A 134 -1.34 0.58 21.07
C LEU A 134 -2.19 0.55 22.35
N LYS A 135 -2.49 -0.65 22.85
CA LYS A 135 -3.06 -0.90 24.17
C LYS A 135 -2.20 -1.92 24.90
N LEU A 136 -1.69 -1.54 26.06
CA LEU A 136 -0.91 -2.41 26.94
C LEU A 136 -1.81 -2.91 28.08
N ASN A 137 -1.54 -4.12 28.55
CA ASN A 137 -2.25 -4.76 29.66
C ASN A 137 -1.59 -4.45 31.00
#